data_AF-A0A1Q9Q2K2-F1
#
_entry.id   AF-A0A1Q9Q2K2-F1
#
_cell.length_a   1.000
_cell.length_b   1.000
_cell.length_c   1.000
_cell.angle_alpha   90.00
_cell.angle_beta   90.00
_cell.angle_gamma   90.00
#
_symmetry.space_group_name_H-M   'P 1'
#
loop_
_entity.id
_entity.type
_entity.pdbx_description
1 polymer ?
#
loop_
_entity_poly.entity_id
_entity_poly.type
_entity_poly.pdbx_seq_one_letter_code
_entity_poly.pdbx_strand_id
1 'polypeptide(L)'
;MNFWKEAEWSEMLFSYLTAGWYDWTVSEHLYKNNTHCWSVTAGYYSHYILAGTMLQLYLSEDESNKSTVSGIAESHAKLCHFLRGRLEPNLRERFVEYLGRVTDQDSSLYDKKLLQIGDALFNAKKARESHTYHVLVVSHQTLSNVTSSSGQTINVSETVEDINKYILQLSAIINKFVLDLVLKVVMNLDESVKHYHLKHFIEEIDDFHRLVEKENVGPVPKLLLKSLEQVRFEIEMVLDERKVLDYRRFKETISSFGDKWRSYNNLKRNLRNLEETLNILSSDL
;
A
#
# COMPACT_ATOMS: atom_id res chain seq x y z
N MET A 1 8.89 4.00 26.90
CA MET A 1 9.02 3.49 25.52
C MET A 1 8.16 2.25 25.37
N ASN A 2 7.18 2.26 24.48
CA ASN A 2 6.32 1.10 24.25
C ASN A 2 6.83 0.32 23.03
N PHE A 3 7.88 -0.47 23.25
CA PHE A 3 8.54 -1.30 22.24
C PHE A 3 7.56 -2.15 21.41
N TRP A 4 6.44 -2.57 22.01
CA TRP A 4 5.38 -3.32 21.32
C TRP A 4 4.66 -2.48 20.26
N LYS A 5 4.33 -1.22 20.58
CA LYS A 5 3.66 -0.31 19.62
C LYS A 5 4.55 -0.02 18.41
N GLU A 6 5.86 0.14 18.63
CA GLU A 6 6.81 0.39 17.55
C GLU A 6 6.98 -0.83 16.63
N ALA A 7 7.04 -2.03 17.21
CA ALA A 7 7.10 -3.27 16.43
C ALA A 7 5.81 -3.49 15.60
N GLU A 8 4.63 -3.28 16.17
CA GLU A 8 3.34 -3.37 15.47
C GLU A 8 3.24 -2.34 14.32
N TRP A 9 3.67 -1.10 14.60
CA TRP A 9 3.72 -0.07 13.56
C TRP A 9 4.69 -0.45 12.45
N SER A 10 5.87 -0.99 12.80
CA SER A 10 6.87 -1.44 11.84
C SER A 10 6.33 -2.54 10.92
N GLU A 11 5.68 -3.55 11.48
CA GLU A 11 5.09 -4.65 10.73
C GLU A 11 4.04 -4.16 9.75
N MET A 12 3.11 -3.33 10.22
CA MET A 12 2.05 -2.81 9.38
C MET A 12 2.63 -1.96 8.24
N LEU A 13 3.62 -1.11 8.54
CA LEU A 13 4.26 -0.27 7.52
C LEU A 13 4.94 -1.11 6.44
N PHE A 14 5.79 -2.06 6.82
CA PHE A 14 6.56 -2.83 5.85
C PHE A 14 5.74 -3.90 5.15
N SER A 15 4.71 -4.47 5.78
CA SER A 15 3.78 -5.39 5.12
C SER A 15 3.06 -4.73 3.93
N TYR A 16 2.62 -3.48 4.10
CA TYR A 16 2.00 -2.74 2.99
C TYR A 16 3.03 -2.43 1.89
N LEU A 17 4.25 -2.02 2.26
CA LEU A 17 5.32 -1.77 1.28
C LEU A 17 5.62 -3.03 0.44
N THR A 18 5.91 -4.14 1.10
CA THR A 18 6.25 -5.42 0.48
C THR A 18 5.12 -5.91 -0.42
N ALA A 19 3.86 -5.83 0.03
CA ALA A 19 2.71 -6.14 -0.80
C ALA A 19 2.59 -5.22 -2.03
N GLY A 20 2.84 -3.92 -1.86
CA GLY A 20 2.84 -2.95 -2.97
C GLY A 20 3.92 -3.24 -4.02
N TRP A 21 5.13 -3.64 -3.60
CA TRP A 21 6.23 -4.04 -4.49
C TRP A 21 5.92 -5.33 -5.24
N TYR A 22 5.35 -6.31 -4.53
CA TYR A 22 4.94 -7.58 -5.11
C TYR A 22 3.86 -7.38 -6.17
N ASP A 23 2.79 -6.63 -5.87
CA ASP A 23 1.71 -6.35 -6.82
C ASP A 23 2.19 -5.60 -8.06
N TRP A 24 3.16 -4.69 -7.91
CA TRP A 24 3.78 -4.03 -9.07
C TRP A 24 4.58 -5.02 -9.92
N THR A 25 5.34 -5.92 -9.27
CA THR A 25 6.12 -6.95 -9.97
C THR A 25 5.21 -7.91 -10.75
N VAL A 26 4.10 -8.33 -10.13
CA VAL A 26 3.05 -9.12 -10.78
C VAL A 26 2.42 -8.34 -11.94
N SER A 27 2.10 -7.07 -11.75
CA SER A 27 1.56 -6.20 -12.81
C SER A 27 2.48 -6.15 -14.03
N GLU A 28 3.78 -5.85 -13.85
CA GLU A 28 4.72 -5.79 -14.97
C GLU A 28 4.92 -7.16 -15.64
N HIS A 29 4.93 -8.24 -14.86
CA HIS A 29 4.99 -9.60 -15.41
C HIS A 29 3.77 -9.93 -16.27
N LEU A 30 2.56 -9.63 -15.79
CA LEU A 30 1.31 -9.83 -16.53
C LEU A 30 1.26 -8.96 -17.79
N TYR A 31 1.74 -7.72 -17.72
CA TYR A 31 1.87 -6.85 -18.89
C TYR A 31 2.75 -7.47 -19.97
N LYS A 32 3.95 -7.95 -19.61
CA LYS A 32 4.90 -8.59 -20.53
C LYS A 32 4.36 -9.88 -21.15
N ASN A 33 3.45 -10.56 -20.45
CA ASN A 33 2.76 -11.76 -20.92
C ASN A 33 1.42 -11.45 -21.61
N ASN A 34 1.19 -10.21 -22.07
CA ASN A 34 -0.03 -9.77 -22.78
C ASN A 34 -1.33 -9.99 -21.99
N THR A 35 -1.25 -10.05 -20.66
CA THR A 35 -2.41 -10.23 -19.77
C THR A 35 -2.81 -8.87 -19.19
N HIS A 36 -3.18 -7.95 -20.07
CA HIS A 36 -3.28 -6.52 -19.72
C HIS A 36 -4.37 -6.19 -18.70
N CYS A 37 -5.50 -6.88 -18.70
CA CYS A 37 -6.59 -6.63 -17.74
C CYS A 37 -6.17 -6.92 -16.29
N TRP A 38 -5.54 -8.06 -16.06
CA TRP A 38 -5.02 -8.43 -14.74
C TRP A 38 -3.84 -7.56 -14.32
N SER A 39 -3.01 -7.15 -15.29
CA SER A 39 -1.94 -6.18 -15.05
C SER A 39 -2.46 -4.83 -14.55
N VAL A 40 -3.52 -4.29 -15.17
CA VAL A 40 -4.19 -3.05 -14.74
C VAL A 40 -4.73 -3.20 -13.31
N THR A 41 -5.36 -4.34 -13.00
CA THR A 41 -5.88 -4.62 -11.65
C THR A 41 -4.75 -4.70 -10.63
N ALA A 42 -3.70 -5.48 -10.88
CA ALA A 42 -2.55 -5.61 -9.99
C ALA A 42 -1.83 -4.27 -9.78
N GLY A 43 -1.63 -3.50 -10.86
CA GLY A 43 -1.00 -2.18 -10.78
C GLY A 43 -1.81 -1.18 -9.96
N TYR A 44 -3.14 -1.21 -10.08
CA TYR A 44 -4.02 -0.42 -9.23
C TYR A 44 -3.90 -0.80 -7.75
N TYR A 45 -3.88 -2.10 -7.43
CA TYR A 45 -3.74 -2.55 -6.03
C TYR A 45 -2.38 -2.16 -5.47
N SER A 46 -1.30 -2.27 -6.25
CA SER A 46 0.01 -1.74 -5.88
C SER A 46 -0.07 -0.26 -5.50
N HIS A 47 -0.67 0.61 -6.33
CA HIS A 47 -0.80 2.03 -6.00
C HIS A 47 -1.59 2.26 -4.72
N TYR A 48 -2.70 1.54 -4.57
CA TYR A 48 -3.58 1.67 -3.43
C TYR A 48 -2.87 1.29 -2.12
N ILE A 49 -2.17 0.16 -2.11
CA ILE A 49 -1.44 -0.34 -0.94
C ILE A 49 -0.25 0.58 -0.62
N LEU A 50 0.51 1.02 -1.64
CA LEU A 50 1.60 1.99 -1.45
C LEU A 50 1.08 3.32 -0.90
N ALA A 51 -0.09 3.78 -1.34
CA ALA A 51 -0.69 4.97 -0.77
C ALA A 51 -1.24 4.76 0.64
N GLY A 52 -1.76 3.57 0.93
CA GLY A 52 -2.14 3.15 2.29
C GLY A 52 -0.94 3.19 3.24
N THR A 53 0.24 2.77 2.79
CA THR A 53 1.51 2.85 3.53
C THR A 53 1.76 4.26 4.07
N MET A 54 1.51 5.30 3.25
CA MET A 54 1.74 6.69 3.67
C MET A 54 0.89 7.06 4.89
N LEU A 55 -0.38 6.64 4.93
CA LEU A 55 -1.25 6.89 6.07
C LEU A 55 -0.76 6.18 7.33
N GLN A 56 -0.18 4.97 7.17
CA GLN A 56 0.37 4.23 8.29
C GLN A 56 1.58 4.91 8.92
N LEU A 57 2.23 5.86 8.23
CA LEU A 57 3.28 6.69 8.85
C LEU A 57 2.74 7.62 9.95
N TYR A 58 1.42 7.85 10.02
CA TYR A 58 0.86 8.78 10.98
C TYR A 58 0.86 8.21 12.41
N LEU A 59 1.90 8.57 13.16
CA LEU A 59 2.06 8.24 14.58
C LEU A 59 1.17 9.13 15.47
N SER A 60 -0.15 9.05 15.31
CA SER A 60 -1.08 9.87 16.11
C SER A 60 -0.93 9.60 17.61
N GLU A 61 -0.90 10.67 18.39
CA GLU A 61 -0.95 10.61 19.87
C GLU A 61 -2.35 10.22 20.38
N ASP A 62 -3.38 10.34 19.55
CA ASP A 62 -4.78 10.08 19.89
C ASP A 62 -5.25 8.74 19.27
N GLU A 63 -5.62 7.80 20.14
CA GLU A 63 -6.09 6.46 19.74
C GLU A 63 -7.37 6.51 18.89
N SER A 64 -8.19 7.56 19.00
CA SER A 64 -9.39 7.72 18.15
C SER A 64 -9.04 7.94 16.68
N ASN A 65 -7.93 8.65 16.40
CA ASN A 65 -7.46 8.88 15.04
C ASN A 65 -6.89 7.61 14.41
N LYS A 66 -6.31 6.68 15.21
CA LYS A 66 -5.79 5.42 14.65
C LYS A 66 -6.87 4.57 14.02
N SER A 67 -8.02 4.45 14.70
CA SER A 67 -9.19 3.74 14.15
C SER A 67 -9.66 4.38 12.85
N THR A 68 -9.76 5.71 12.82
CA THR A 68 -10.13 6.47 11.63
C THR A 68 -9.14 6.28 10.49
N VAL A 69 -7.83 6.35 10.76
CA VAL A 69 -6.76 6.14 9.78
C VAL A 69 -6.82 4.74 9.18
N SER A 70 -6.95 3.70 10.02
CA SER A 70 -7.12 2.32 9.54
C SER A 70 -8.37 2.20 8.66
N GLY A 71 -9.50 2.75 9.12
CA GLY A 71 -10.76 2.72 8.38
C GLY A 71 -10.73 3.49 7.05
N ILE A 72 -9.88 4.51 6.92
CA ILE A 72 -9.62 5.22 5.66
C ILE A 72 -8.71 4.37 4.76
N ALA A 73 -7.61 3.85 5.30
CA ALA A 73 -6.63 3.06 4.57
C ALA A 73 -7.24 1.78 4.00
N GLU A 74 -8.16 1.11 4.71
CA GLU A 74 -8.84 -0.13 4.29
C GLU A 74 -9.94 0.07 3.22
N SER A 75 -10.31 1.31 2.90
CA SER A 75 -11.35 1.59 1.92
C SER A 75 -10.81 2.41 0.76
N HIS A 76 -10.76 1.81 -0.44
CA HIS A 76 -10.35 2.50 -1.67
C HIS A 76 -11.03 3.87 -1.88
N ALA A 77 -12.35 3.94 -1.68
CA ALA A 77 -13.08 5.19 -1.86
C ALA A 77 -12.69 6.22 -0.81
N LYS A 78 -12.59 5.82 0.46
CA LYS A 78 -12.21 6.72 1.55
C LYS A 78 -10.77 7.21 1.38
N LEU A 79 -9.82 6.34 1.04
CA LEU A 79 -8.42 6.72 0.80
C LEU A 79 -8.32 7.77 -0.31
N CYS A 80 -8.96 7.52 -1.47
CA CYS A 80 -8.99 8.50 -2.57
C CYS A 80 -9.60 9.83 -2.13
N HIS A 81 -10.72 9.81 -1.40
CA HIS A 81 -11.37 11.04 -0.93
C HIS A 81 -10.54 11.78 0.12
N PHE A 82 -9.90 11.05 1.03
CA PHE A 82 -9.01 11.60 2.04
C PHE A 82 -7.82 12.28 1.38
N LEU A 83 -7.07 11.59 0.51
CA LEU A 83 -5.91 12.18 -0.17
C LEU A 83 -6.27 13.46 -0.95
N ARG A 84 -7.49 13.49 -1.51
CA ARG A 84 -8.05 14.63 -2.26
C ARG A 84 -8.65 15.75 -1.39
N GLY A 85 -8.57 15.65 -0.06
CA GLY A 85 -9.12 16.66 0.86
C GLY A 85 -10.64 16.70 0.94
N ARG A 86 -11.33 15.62 0.54
CA ARG A 86 -12.80 15.52 0.52
C ARG A 86 -13.39 14.69 1.66
N LEU A 87 -12.54 14.06 2.48
CA LEU A 87 -12.91 13.28 3.64
C LEU A 87 -11.95 13.61 4.78
N GLU A 88 -12.49 13.83 5.99
CA GLU A 88 -11.71 14.18 7.20
C GLU A 88 -10.66 15.29 6.97
N PRO A 89 -11.05 16.50 6.52
CA PRO A 89 -10.10 17.55 6.13
C PRO A 89 -9.14 17.96 7.25
N ASN A 90 -9.63 18.03 8.49
CA ASN A 90 -8.82 18.37 9.66
C ASN A 90 -7.76 17.30 9.96
N LEU A 91 -8.12 16.02 9.80
CA LEU A 91 -7.17 14.91 9.98
C LEU A 91 -6.10 14.95 8.89
N ARG A 92 -6.50 15.28 7.66
CA ARG A 92 -5.57 15.42 6.53
C ARG A 92 -4.59 16.56 6.73
N GLU A 93 -5.05 17.72 7.19
CA GLU A 93 -4.18 18.85 7.52
C GLU A 93 -3.13 18.46 8.57
N ARG A 94 -3.57 17.84 9.68
CA ARG A 94 -2.64 17.32 10.71
C ARG A 94 -1.67 16.27 10.18
N PHE A 95 -2.12 15.42 9.27
CA PHE A 95 -1.25 14.43 8.63
C PHE A 95 -0.18 15.11 7.76
N VAL A 96 -0.56 16.11 6.97
CA VAL A 96 0.37 16.91 6.16
C VAL A 96 1.39 17.65 7.03
N GLU A 97 0.93 18.28 8.10
CA GLU A 97 1.81 18.94 9.09
C GLU A 97 2.76 17.95 9.76
N TYR A 98 2.25 16.77 10.13
CA TYR A 98 3.06 15.70 10.67
C TYR A 98 4.18 15.32 9.70
N LEU A 99 3.85 15.07 8.43
CA LEU A 99 4.83 14.74 7.39
C LEU A 99 5.88 15.84 7.22
N GLY A 100 5.45 17.11 7.15
CA GLY A 100 6.35 18.26 7.05
C GLY A 100 7.33 18.33 8.23
N ARG A 101 6.82 18.15 9.44
CA ARG A 101 7.63 18.16 10.68
C ARG A 101 8.63 17.00 10.74
N VAL A 102 8.20 15.76 10.46
CA VAL A 102 9.08 14.58 10.59
C VAL A 102 10.10 14.45 9.48
N THR A 103 9.93 15.16 8.37
CA THR A 103 10.87 15.12 7.23
C THR A 103 11.67 16.41 7.07
N ASP A 104 11.40 17.43 7.90
CA ASP A 104 11.95 18.77 7.78
C ASP A 104 11.76 19.35 6.37
N GLN A 105 10.52 19.31 5.89
CA GLN A 105 10.11 19.84 4.58
C GLN A 105 8.84 20.68 4.70
N ASP A 106 8.61 21.54 3.72
CA ASP A 106 7.40 22.34 3.65
C ASP A 106 6.14 21.45 3.49
N SER A 107 5.18 21.62 4.40
CA SER A 107 3.85 21.01 4.37
C SER A 107 3.14 21.20 3.02
N SER A 108 3.35 22.33 2.33
CA SER A 108 2.73 22.59 1.01
C SER A 108 3.18 21.60 -0.08
N LEU A 109 4.42 21.10 0.03
CA LEU A 109 4.95 20.06 -0.86
C LEU A 109 4.15 18.77 -0.72
N TYR A 110 3.91 18.35 0.52
CA TYR A 110 3.17 17.12 0.82
C TYR A 110 1.71 17.25 0.45
N ASP A 111 1.08 18.39 0.75
CA ASP A 111 -0.29 18.66 0.35
C ASP A 111 -0.49 18.43 -1.16
N LYS A 112 0.35 19.07 -1.98
CA LYS A 112 0.32 18.95 -3.43
C LYS A 112 0.59 17.51 -3.90
N LYS A 113 1.54 16.80 -3.28
CA LYS A 113 1.88 15.42 -3.64
C LYS A 113 0.74 14.45 -3.31
N LEU A 114 0.14 14.58 -2.14
CA LEU A 114 -1.00 13.74 -1.75
C LEU A 114 -2.21 13.99 -2.65
N LEU A 115 -2.47 15.24 -3.06
CA LEU A 115 -3.49 15.55 -4.07
C LEU A 115 -3.22 14.84 -5.40
N GLN A 116 -1.99 14.91 -5.90
CA GLN A 116 -1.58 14.23 -7.14
C GLN A 116 -1.78 12.71 -7.05
N ILE A 117 -1.38 12.08 -5.95
CA ILE A 117 -1.56 10.64 -5.73
C ILE A 117 -3.05 10.30 -5.62
N GLY A 118 -3.83 11.11 -4.90
CA GLY A 118 -5.27 10.91 -4.76
C GLY A 118 -6.02 11.00 -6.09
N ASP A 119 -5.66 11.96 -6.94
CA ASP A 119 -6.23 12.08 -8.29
C ASP A 119 -5.78 10.92 -9.20
N ALA A 120 -4.51 10.50 -9.13
CA ALA A 120 -4.01 9.35 -9.87
C ALA A 120 -4.74 8.06 -9.49
N LEU A 121 -4.90 7.79 -8.19
CA LEU A 121 -5.66 6.64 -7.68
C LEU A 121 -7.13 6.69 -8.07
N PHE A 122 -7.74 7.87 -8.04
CA PHE A 122 -9.13 8.03 -8.48
C PHE A 122 -9.29 7.72 -9.97
N ASN A 123 -8.36 8.16 -10.81
CA ASN A 123 -8.36 7.87 -12.23
C ASN A 123 -8.04 6.40 -12.51
N ALA A 124 -7.06 5.81 -11.82
CA ALA A 124 -6.73 4.39 -11.92
C ALA A 124 -7.90 3.50 -11.47
N LYS A 125 -8.62 3.89 -10.40
CA LYS A 125 -9.86 3.23 -9.96
C LYS A 125 -10.91 3.28 -11.06
N LYS A 126 -11.14 4.45 -11.67
CA LYS A 126 -12.08 4.58 -12.79
C LYS A 126 -11.68 3.74 -14.00
N ALA A 127 -10.39 3.70 -14.34
CA ALA A 127 -9.88 2.85 -15.40
C ALA A 127 -10.12 1.37 -15.07
N ARG A 128 -9.76 0.93 -13.85
CA ARG A 128 -10.04 -0.43 -13.36
C ARG A 128 -11.52 -0.74 -13.40
N GLU A 129 -12.39 0.14 -12.92
CA GLU A 129 -13.85 -0.07 -12.88
C GLU A 129 -14.44 -0.10 -14.29
N SER A 130 -14.07 0.83 -15.15
CA SER A 130 -14.43 0.80 -16.58
C SER A 130 -13.98 -0.53 -17.20
N HIS A 131 -12.74 -0.95 -16.97
CA HIS A 131 -12.26 -2.25 -17.41
C HIS A 131 -12.98 -3.41 -16.74
N THR A 132 -13.37 -3.34 -15.47
CA THR A 132 -14.11 -4.41 -14.77
C THR A 132 -15.51 -4.56 -15.37
N TYR A 133 -16.18 -3.45 -15.68
CA TYR A 133 -17.43 -3.42 -16.43
C TYR A 133 -17.24 -3.92 -17.87
N HIS A 134 -16.08 -3.66 -18.48
CA HIS A 134 -15.65 -4.27 -19.74
C HIS A 134 -15.00 -5.67 -19.56
N VAL A 135 -14.91 -6.25 -18.36
CA VAL A 135 -14.32 -7.59 -18.08
C VAL A 135 -15.44 -8.61 -17.82
N LEU A 136 -16.68 -8.16 -17.61
CA LEU A 136 -17.86 -8.95 -18.01
C LEU A 136 -17.89 -9.20 -19.54
N VAL A 137 -16.99 -8.58 -20.31
CA VAL A 137 -16.60 -9.03 -21.65
C VAL A 137 -15.53 -10.11 -21.45
N VAL A 138 -15.98 -11.35 -21.45
CA VAL A 138 -15.23 -12.59 -21.70
C VAL A 138 -14.38 -12.54 -23.01
N SER A 139 -14.24 -11.38 -23.65
CA SER A 139 -14.16 -11.20 -25.10
C SER A 139 -13.08 -10.21 -25.57
N HIS A 140 -12.11 -9.80 -24.74
CA HIS A 140 -10.92 -9.06 -25.22
C HIS A 140 -9.86 -9.93 -25.91
N GLN A 141 -10.15 -11.21 -26.12
CA GLN A 141 -9.55 -12.01 -27.19
C GLN A 141 -10.32 -11.92 -28.52
N THR A 142 -11.43 -11.17 -28.62
CA THR A 142 -12.34 -11.22 -29.79
C THR A 142 -12.80 -9.88 -30.37
N LEU A 143 -12.73 -8.74 -29.67
CA LEU A 143 -13.16 -7.44 -30.21
C LEU A 143 -12.02 -6.41 -30.22
N SER A 144 -11.52 -6.11 -31.43
CA SER A 144 -10.46 -5.14 -31.69
C SER A 144 -10.96 -3.69 -31.69
N ASN A 145 -12.20 -3.45 -32.14
CA ASN A 145 -12.78 -2.12 -32.30
C ASN A 145 -14.20 -2.04 -31.72
N VAL A 146 -14.53 -0.94 -31.06
CA VAL A 146 -15.89 -0.62 -30.58
C VAL A 146 -16.27 0.77 -31.06
N THR A 147 -17.42 0.92 -31.71
CA THR A 147 -17.95 2.24 -32.08
C THR A 147 -18.79 2.79 -30.93
N SER A 148 -18.43 3.96 -30.43
CA SER A 148 -19.17 4.67 -29.38
C SER A 148 -20.53 5.16 -29.89
N SER A 149 -21.41 5.55 -28.95
CA SER A 149 -22.66 6.25 -29.26
C SER A 149 -22.48 7.60 -29.96
N SER A 150 -21.26 8.17 -29.93
CA SER A 150 -20.88 9.36 -30.68
C SER A 150 -20.33 9.08 -32.08
N GLY A 151 -20.33 7.82 -32.53
CA GLY A 151 -19.81 7.41 -33.84
C GLY A 151 -18.29 7.28 -33.92
N GLN A 152 -17.58 7.43 -32.79
CA GLN A 152 -16.13 7.29 -32.73
C GLN A 152 -15.76 5.81 -32.62
N THR A 153 -14.88 5.32 -33.49
CA THR A 153 -14.34 3.96 -33.39
C THR A 153 -13.14 3.96 -32.46
N ILE A 154 -13.17 3.12 -31.43
CA ILE A 154 -12.14 2.98 -30.41
C ILE A 154 -11.47 1.62 -30.57
N ASN A 155 -10.14 1.62 -30.74
CA ASN A 155 -9.33 0.42 -30.68
C ASN A 155 -9.14 0.03 -29.21
N VAL A 156 -9.83 -1.02 -28.77
CA VAL A 156 -9.87 -1.35 -27.34
C VAL A 156 -8.54 -1.95 -26.88
N SER A 157 -7.85 -2.68 -27.75
CA SER A 157 -6.54 -3.27 -27.43
C SER A 157 -5.49 -2.19 -27.16
N GLU A 158 -5.41 -1.18 -28.05
CA GLU A 158 -4.47 -0.06 -27.92
C GLU A 158 -4.78 0.79 -26.69
N THR A 159 -6.08 1.08 -26.45
CA THR A 159 -6.51 1.83 -25.26
C THR A 159 -6.14 1.12 -23.96
N VAL A 160 -6.35 -0.20 -23.89
CA VAL A 160 -5.98 -1.02 -22.72
C VAL A 160 -4.45 -1.03 -22.51
N GLU A 161 -3.68 -1.11 -23.60
CA GLU A 161 -2.22 -1.09 -23.53
C GLU A 161 -1.69 0.26 -23.00
N ASP A 162 -2.26 1.38 -23.48
CA ASP A 162 -1.89 2.73 -23.04
C ASP A 162 -2.23 2.97 -21.57
N ILE A 163 -3.41 2.53 -21.13
CA ILE A 163 -3.81 2.60 -19.72
C ILE A 163 -2.83 1.80 -18.85
N ASN A 164 -2.40 0.64 -19.32
CA ASN A 164 -1.49 -0.23 -18.58
C ASN A 164 -0.08 0.39 -18.49
N LYS A 165 0.45 0.93 -19.59
CA LYS A 165 1.70 1.71 -19.58
C LYS A 165 1.64 2.87 -18.59
N TYR A 166 0.53 3.61 -18.60
CA TYR A 166 0.30 4.71 -17.66
C TYR A 166 0.29 4.23 -16.19
N ILE A 167 -0.41 3.13 -15.90
CA ILE A 167 -0.44 2.54 -14.54
C ILE A 167 0.96 2.10 -14.08
N LEU A 168 1.74 1.43 -14.93
CA LEU A 168 3.09 1.01 -14.58
C LEU A 168 4.03 2.20 -14.33
N GLN A 169 3.91 3.27 -15.13
CA GLN A 169 4.68 4.50 -14.92
C GLN A 169 4.28 5.19 -13.60
N LEU A 170 2.99 5.24 -13.29
CA LEU A 170 2.50 5.75 -12.01
C LEU A 170 3.02 4.92 -10.83
N SER A 171 3.11 3.58 -10.98
CA SER A 171 3.64 2.71 -9.91
C SER A 171 5.06 3.12 -9.54
N ALA A 172 5.90 3.40 -10.54
CA ALA A 172 7.27 3.84 -10.30
C ALA A 172 7.34 5.17 -9.54
N ILE A 173 6.49 6.13 -9.90
CA ILE A 173 6.45 7.46 -9.27
C ILE A 173 5.98 7.34 -7.81
N ILE A 174 4.87 6.64 -7.58
CA ILE A 174 4.30 6.46 -6.24
C ILE A 174 5.28 5.68 -5.38
N ASN A 175 5.81 4.56 -5.87
CA ASN A 175 6.75 3.74 -5.13
C ASN A 175 7.99 4.51 -4.70
N LYS A 176 8.62 5.25 -5.62
CA LYS A 176 9.79 6.07 -5.27
C LYS A 176 9.46 7.08 -4.19
N PHE A 177 8.34 7.80 -4.33
CA PHE A 177 7.93 8.79 -3.35
C PHE A 177 7.66 8.17 -1.97
N VAL A 178 6.97 7.03 -1.92
CA VAL A 178 6.64 6.33 -0.67
C VAL A 178 7.90 5.77 -0.01
N LEU A 179 8.81 5.15 -0.78
CA LEU A 179 10.09 4.66 -0.26
C LEU A 179 10.94 5.79 0.33
N ASP A 180 11.12 6.88 -0.42
CA ASP A 180 11.89 8.04 0.03
C ASP A 180 11.28 8.62 1.31
N LEU A 181 9.95 8.67 1.39
CA LEU A 181 9.22 9.16 2.56
C LEU A 181 9.38 8.24 3.77
N VAL A 182 9.17 6.93 3.59
CA VAL A 182 9.31 5.92 4.66
C VAL A 182 10.73 5.94 5.20
N LEU A 183 11.74 5.94 4.33
CA LEU A 183 13.14 5.99 4.74
C LEU A 183 13.43 7.24 5.57
N LYS A 184 12.99 8.42 5.13
CA LYS A 184 13.16 9.66 5.90
C LYS A 184 12.50 9.61 7.27
N VAL A 185 11.27 9.10 7.35
CA VAL A 185 10.56 8.95 8.64
C VAL A 185 11.33 8.01 9.56
N VAL A 186 11.75 6.84 9.07
CA VAL A 186 12.51 5.86 9.85
C VAL A 186 13.85 6.43 10.32
N MET A 187 14.57 7.16 9.45
CA MET A 187 15.86 7.79 9.79
C MET A 187 15.74 8.86 10.88
N ASN A 188 14.58 9.50 11.00
CA ASN A 188 14.30 10.53 12.00
C ASN A 188 13.68 9.99 13.30
N LEU A 189 13.51 8.68 13.43
CA LEU A 189 13.09 8.06 14.69
C LEU A 189 14.17 8.23 15.78
N ASP A 190 13.76 8.03 17.02
CA ASP A 190 14.69 7.98 18.14
C ASP A 190 15.69 6.81 18.00
N GLU A 191 16.94 7.03 18.40
CA GLU A 191 18.03 6.04 18.30
C GLU A 191 17.70 4.71 18.99
N SER A 192 16.87 4.72 20.02
CA SER A 192 16.46 3.50 20.75
C SER A 192 15.64 2.53 19.91
N VAL A 193 14.97 3.00 18.85
CA VAL A 193 14.09 2.18 17.99
C VAL A 193 14.53 2.17 16.54
N LYS A 194 15.14 3.26 16.05
CA LYS A 194 15.58 3.45 14.66
C LYS A 194 16.28 2.23 14.08
N HIS A 195 17.29 1.71 14.78
CA HIS A 195 18.09 0.58 14.27
C HIS A 195 17.30 -0.73 14.17
N TYR A 196 16.25 -0.93 14.98
CA TYR A 196 15.35 -2.07 14.84
C TYR A 196 14.51 -1.95 13.57
N HIS A 197 13.96 -0.76 13.29
CA HIS A 197 13.20 -0.50 12.06
C HIS A 197 14.08 -0.59 10.80
N LEU A 198 15.28 -0.02 10.84
CA LEU A 198 16.24 -0.09 9.74
C LEU A 198 16.62 -1.54 9.41
N LYS A 199 16.89 -2.35 10.43
CA LYS A 199 17.15 -3.78 10.25
C LYS A 199 15.94 -4.52 9.67
N HIS A 200 14.75 -4.25 10.18
CA HIS A 200 13.51 -4.86 9.66
C HIS A 200 13.23 -4.48 8.21
N PHE A 201 13.51 -3.23 7.82
CA PHE A 201 13.37 -2.79 6.43
C PHE A 201 14.29 -3.58 5.49
N ILE A 202 15.55 -3.85 5.88
CA ILE A 202 16.44 -4.73 5.11
C ILE A 202 15.86 -6.15 5.00
N GLU A 203 15.39 -6.72 6.12
CA GLU A 203 14.81 -8.07 6.11
C GLU A 203 13.60 -8.17 5.17
N GLU A 204 12.76 -7.13 5.11
CA GLU A 204 11.58 -7.05 4.24
C GLU A 204 11.96 -6.95 2.75
N ILE A 205 13.05 -6.24 2.42
CA ILE A 205 13.62 -6.26 1.05
C ILE A 205 14.07 -7.68 0.68
N ASP A 206 14.75 -8.37 1.60
CA ASP A 206 15.23 -9.73 1.37
C ASP A 206 14.06 -10.75 1.30
N ASP A 207 13.01 -10.58 2.11
CA ASP A 207 11.78 -11.39 2.09
C ASP A 207 11.00 -11.17 0.78
N PHE A 208 10.90 -9.93 0.30
CA PHE A 208 10.33 -9.61 -1.01
C PHE A 208 11.02 -10.37 -2.15
N HIS A 209 12.36 -10.33 -2.20
CA HIS A 209 13.12 -11.03 -3.24
C HIS A 209 12.91 -12.54 -3.18
N ARG A 210 12.93 -13.13 -1.98
CA ARG A 210 12.65 -14.56 -1.77
C ARG A 210 11.23 -14.93 -2.19
N LEU A 211 10.25 -14.07 -1.95
CA LEU A 211 8.87 -14.29 -2.36
C LEU A 211 8.73 -14.31 -3.88
N VAL A 212 9.30 -13.32 -4.58
CA VAL A 212 9.28 -13.24 -6.05
C VAL A 212 9.94 -14.47 -6.68
N GLU A 213 11.09 -14.90 -6.15
CA GLU A 213 11.79 -16.10 -6.62
C GLU A 213 10.96 -17.37 -6.37
N LYS A 214 10.47 -17.56 -5.15
CA LYS A 214 9.69 -18.74 -4.74
C LYS A 214 8.43 -18.91 -5.59
N GLU A 215 7.75 -17.81 -5.90
CA GLU A 215 6.51 -17.83 -6.67
C GLU A 215 6.75 -17.73 -8.19
N ASN A 216 8.01 -17.63 -8.61
CA ASN A 216 8.41 -17.53 -10.01
C ASN A 216 7.69 -16.38 -10.74
N VAL A 217 7.50 -15.27 -10.05
CA VAL A 217 6.99 -14.03 -10.66
C VAL A 217 8.14 -13.42 -11.45
N GLY A 218 7.85 -12.92 -12.66
CA GLY A 218 8.87 -12.43 -13.60
C GLY A 218 9.83 -11.39 -13.03
N PRO A 219 10.84 -10.99 -13.80
CA PRO A 219 11.92 -10.15 -13.29
C PRO A 219 11.37 -8.86 -12.69
N VAL A 220 11.83 -8.55 -11.47
CA VAL A 220 11.44 -7.36 -10.72
C VAL A 220 11.62 -6.10 -11.59
N PRO A 221 10.68 -5.14 -11.55
CA PRO A 221 10.79 -3.87 -12.25
C PRO A 221 12.16 -3.21 -12.02
N LYS A 222 12.86 -2.83 -13.09
CA LYS A 222 14.21 -2.23 -12.99
C LYS A 222 14.26 -1.00 -12.10
N LEU A 223 13.20 -0.18 -12.15
CA LEU A 223 13.09 1.02 -11.33
C LEU A 223 12.88 0.67 -9.85
N LEU A 224 12.13 -0.39 -9.55
CA LEU A 224 11.95 -0.90 -8.19
C LEU A 224 13.28 -1.42 -7.65
N LEU A 225 13.96 -2.30 -8.39
CA LEU A 225 15.28 -2.83 -8.02
C LEU A 225 16.26 -1.71 -7.64
N LYS A 226 16.41 -0.72 -8.53
CA LYS A 226 17.30 0.42 -8.27
C LYS A 226 16.91 1.20 -7.01
N SER A 227 15.61 1.41 -6.78
CA SER A 227 15.13 2.09 -5.58
C SER A 227 15.39 1.28 -4.31
N LEU A 228 15.18 -0.03 -4.32
CA LEU A 228 15.44 -0.91 -3.18
C LEU A 228 16.94 -1.01 -2.88
N GLU A 229 17.79 -1.13 -3.90
CA GLU A 229 19.24 -1.11 -3.76
C GLU A 229 19.74 0.20 -3.15
N GLN A 230 19.19 1.33 -3.61
CA GLN A 230 19.52 2.65 -3.05
C GLN A 230 19.12 2.74 -1.57
N VAL A 231 17.88 2.36 -1.25
CA VAL A 231 17.38 2.35 0.14
C VAL A 231 18.26 1.45 1.02
N ARG A 232 18.58 0.24 0.57
CA ARG A 232 19.44 -0.71 1.29
C ARG A 232 20.80 -0.10 1.59
N PHE A 233 21.43 0.51 0.59
CA PHE A 233 22.72 1.19 0.75
C PHE A 233 22.66 2.33 1.78
N GLU A 234 21.62 3.18 1.71
CA GLU A 234 21.43 4.28 2.67
C GLU A 234 21.21 3.77 4.09
N ILE A 235 20.48 2.65 4.25
CA ILE A 235 20.29 2.00 5.55
C ILE A 235 21.61 1.43 6.08
N GLU A 236 22.33 0.67 5.27
CA GLU A 236 23.60 0.01 5.65
C GLU A 236 24.67 1.02 6.10
N MET A 237 24.64 2.25 5.56
CA MET A 237 25.54 3.32 6.00
C MET A 237 25.26 3.84 7.43
N VAL A 238 24.02 3.72 7.90
CA VAL A 238 23.57 4.29 9.19
C VAL A 238 23.35 3.20 10.24
N LEU A 239 23.00 1.98 9.82
CA LEU A 239 22.69 0.87 10.72
C LEU A 239 23.90 0.48 11.59
N ASP A 240 23.72 0.59 12.90
CA ASP A 240 24.64 0.05 13.90
C ASP A 240 24.03 -1.20 14.54
N GLU A 241 24.48 -2.37 14.10
CA GLU A 241 23.98 -3.66 14.62
C GLU A 241 24.19 -3.83 16.13
N ARG A 242 25.15 -3.12 16.72
CA ARG A 242 25.42 -3.19 18.17
C ARG A 242 24.30 -2.57 19.00
N LYS A 243 23.51 -1.67 18.39
CA LYS A 243 22.33 -1.07 19.02
C LYS A 243 21.08 -1.95 18.90
N VAL A 244 21.16 -3.03 18.13
CA VAL A 244 20.06 -3.99 17.94
C VAL A 244 20.24 -5.19 18.88
N LEU A 245 20.24 -4.93 20.19
CA LEU A 245 20.62 -5.89 21.23
C LEU A 245 19.67 -7.09 21.36
N ASP A 246 18.34 -6.89 21.21
CA ASP A 246 17.33 -7.95 21.31
C ASP A 246 16.38 -7.92 20.11
N TYR A 247 16.95 -8.07 18.92
CA TYR A 247 16.16 -8.08 17.69
C TYR A 247 15.15 -9.23 17.64
N ARG A 248 15.48 -10.37 18.27
CA ARG A 248 14.60 -11.53 18.31
C ARG A 248 13.27 -11.18 18.97
N ARG A 249 13.27 -10.45 20.08
CA ARG A 249 12.03 -10.02 20.74
C ARG A 249 11.22 -9.01 19.92
N PHE A 250 11.90 -8.13 19.18
CA PHE A 250 11.24 -7.26 18.20
C PHE A 250 10.52 -8.08 17.13
N LYS A 251 11.22 -9.09 16.58
CA LYS A 251 10.69 -10.00 15.55
C LYS A 251 9.59 -10.93 16.06
N GLU A 252 9.67 -11.41 17.30
CA GLU A 252 8.60 -12.16 17.97
C GLU A 252 7.35 -11.28 18.15
N THR A 253 7.53 -9.97 18.35
CA THR A 253 6.40 -9.04 18.44
C THR A 253 5.69 -8.89 17.10
N ILE A 254 6.46 -8.68 16.03
CA ILE A 254 5.99 -8.65 14.63
C ILE A 254 5.22 -9.95 14.30
N SER A 255 5.87 -11.10 14.42
CA SER A 255 5.23 -12.39 14.10
C SER A 255 4.02 -12.73 14.99
N SER A 256 3.93 -12.20 16.21
CA SER A 256 2.77 -12.40 17.09
C SER A 256 1.51 -11.64 16.65
N PHE A 257 1.61 -10.56 15.88
CA PHE A 257 0.43 -9.81 15.46
C PHE A 257 -0.37 -10.59 14.41
N GLY A 258 0.27 -11.23 13.43
CA GLY A 258 -0.44 -12.10 12.47
C GLY A 258 -1.24 -13.23 13.14
N ASP A 259 -0.75 -13.77 14.25
CA ASP A 259 -1.45 -14.77 15.07
C ASP A 259 -2.50 -14.15 16.00
N LYS A 260 -2.21 -12.99 16.62
CA LYS A 260 -3.17 -12.23 17.45
C LYS A 260 -4.31 -11.63 16.64
N TRP A 261 -4.08 -11.17 15.41
CA TRP A 261 -5.04 -10.64 14.45
C TRP A 261 -5.93 -11.75 13.89
N ARG A 262 -5.36 -12.92 13.55
CA ARG A 262 -6.14 -14.12 13.24
C ARG A 262 -7.01 -14.54 14.42
N SER A 263 -6.46 -14.52 15.64
CA SER A 263 -7.21 -14.84 16.86
C SER A 263 -8.33 -13.82 17.13
N TYR A 264 -8.05 -12.53 16.95
CA TYR A 264 -9.02 -11.44 17.10
C TYR A 264 -10.14 -11.50 16.06
N ASN A 265 -9.82 -11.74 14.78
CA ASN A 265 -10.82 -11.92 13.72
C ASN A 265 -11.67 -13.18 13.93
N ASN A 266 -11.06 -14.27 14.41
CA ASN A 266 -11.81 -15.46 14.84
C ASN A 266 -12.77 -15.12 15.98
N LEU A 267 -12.32 -14.36 16.98
CA LEU A 267 -13.17 -13.92 18.09
C LEU A 267 -14.33 -13.03 17.62
N LYS A 268 -14.05 -12.07 16.74
CA LYS A 268 -15.03 -11.13 16.16
C LYS A 268 -16.07 -11.85 15.29
N ARG A 269 -15.64 -12.85 14.52
CA ARG A 269 -16.54 -13.72 13.76
C ARG A 269 -17.42 -14.56 14.69
N ASN A 270 -16.84 -15.15 15.73
CA ASN A 270 -17.60 -15.93 16.70
C ASN A 270 -18.62 -15.06 17.45
N LEU A 271 -18.27 -13.81 17.77
CA LEU A 271 -19.19 -12.85 18.39
C LEU A 271 -20.38 -12.55 17.48
N ARG A 272 -20.14 -12.24 16.19
CA ARG A 272 -21.22 -12.03 15.22
C ARG A 272 -22.13 -13.24 15.06
N ASN A 273 -21.55 -14.44 14.98
CA ASN A 273 -22.34 -15.67 14.89
C ASN A 273 -23.22 -15.86 16.14
N LEU A 274 -22.71 -15.50 17.32
CA LEU A 274 -23.45 -15.56 18.57
C LEU A 274 -24.59 -14.54 18.59
N GLU A 275 -24.33 -13.31 18.16
CA GLU A 275 -25.31 -12.24 18.02
C GLU A 275 -26.41 -12.61 17.01
N GLU A 276 -26.05 -13.19 15.86
CA GLU A 276 -27.00 -13.71 14.87
C GLU A 276 -27.85 -14.84 15.45
N THR A 277 -27.23 -15.78 16.17
CA THR A 277 -27.94 -16.90 16.82
C THR A 277 -28.91 -16.40 17.89
N LEU A 278 -28.49 -15.44 18.72
CA LEU A 278 -29.34 -14.83 19.74
C LEU A 278 -30.51 -14.06 19.11
N ASN A 279 -30.27 -13.35 18.00
CA ASN A 279 -31.32 -12.63 17.28
C ASN A 279 -32.37 -13.61 16.71
N ILE A 280 -31.94 -14.73 16.11
CA ILE A 280 -32.84 -15.78 15.60
C ILE A 280 -33.68 -16.36 16.75
N LEU A 281 -33.04 -16.71 17.87
CA LEU A 281 -33.74 -17.25 19.04
C LEU A 281 -34.71 -16.25 19.68
N SER A 282 -34.43 -14.95 19.57
CA SER A 282 -35.31 -13.89 20.08
C SER A 282 -36.45 -13.51 19.13
N SER A 283 -36.37 -13.88 17.83
CA SER A 283 -37.43 -13.64 16.85
C SER A 283 -38.51 -14.74 16.81
N ASP A 284 -38.27 -15.86 17.50
CA ASP A 284 -39.21 -16.98 17.64
C ASP A 284 -40.03 -16.91 18.95
N LEU A 285 -39.99 -15.76 19.66
CA LEU A 285 -40.81 -15.39 20.83
C LEU A 285 -41.75 -14.22 20.48
#